data_AF-A0AAU9BEI3-F1
#
_entry.id   AF-A0AAU9BEI3-F1
#
_cell.length_a   1.000
_cell.length_b   1.000
_cell.length_c   1.000
_cell.angle_alpha   90.00
_cell.angle_beta   90.00
_cell.angle_gamma   90.00
#
_symmetry.space_group_name_H-M   'P 1'
#
loop_
_entity.id
_entity.type
_entity.pdbx_description
1 polymer ?
#
loop_
_entity_poly.entity_id
_entity_poly.type
_entity_poly.pdbx_seq_one_letter_code
_entity_poly.pdbx_strand_id
1 'polypeptide(L)'
;MGISQPTVSRSIKALGDEVVRIGSGPSIHYVLRDTHRGFSSAPVYRITEEGQVKSLGKLIPVYPDGFVMAQTDNVCLHSDGLPWWLFDMRPQGYLGRAYASRFSSELGLPPNPDNWSDTDVIRALLAHGHDAVGNLLIGEQARNHFVEMPSPVAVDRATAYPSLAQAVSAGELPGSSAGGEQPKFCTYTERGHVIVKFTAPDDNPVSERWRDLLLAEHLALSVLGVETEVFDFGGQRFLEIPRFDRTGPLGRKGLFSLRALEAEFVGRARESWPVLVNELAKQGCVHQDAVASTSRLWAFGMLIGNTDMRHGNLSFISSHGRPYDLAPAYDMLPMGFAPKSGGALVNTLRPATLIDAIAGETWHEALALAERFYTLASSCGRFSSNFAPCLAALRSHLDEARLKVSRLG
;
A
#
# COMPACT_ATOMS: atom_id res chain seq x y z
N MET A 1 -27.08 27.18 -24.78
CA MET A 1 -28.32 26.50 -24.32
C MET A 1 -29.59 27.35 -24.41
N GLY A 2 -29.59 28.67 -24.73
CA GLY A 2 -30.85 29.40 -24.99
C GLY A 2 -31.85 29.53 -23.82
N ILE A 3 -31.49 29.08 -22.62
CA ILE A 3 -32.31 29.12 -21.40
C ILE A 3 -31.82 30.28 -20.52
N SER A 4 -32.74 31.05 -19.94
CA SER A 4 -32.39 32.16 -19.04
C SER A 4 -31.89 31.67 -17.68
N GLN A 5 -30.95 32.39 -17.07
CA GLN A 5 -30.41 32.07 -15.74
C GLN A 5 -31.51 31.88 -14.67
N PRO A 6 -32.58 32.71 -14.57
CA PRO A 6 -33.64 32.50 -13.59
C PRO A 6 -34.41 31.19 -13.80
N THR A 7 -34.50 30.70 -15.04
CA THR A 7 -35.15 29.42 -15.35
C THR A 7 -34.28 28.27 -14.87
N VAL A 8 -32.97 28.30 -15.15
CA VAL A 8 -32.02 27.30 -14.64
C VAL A 8 -32.02 27.25 -13.12
N SER A 9 -31.93 28.40 -12.44
CA SER A 9 -31.95 28.46 -10.97
C SER A 9 -33.24 27.91 -10.36
N ARG A 10 -34.40 28.16 -10.98
CA ARG A 10 -35.69 27.58 -10.52
C ARG A 10 -35.73 26.08 -10.73
N SER A 11 -35.27 25.58 -11.88
CA SER A 11 -35.23 24.14 -12.15
C SER A 11 -34.30 23.42 -11.18
N ILE A 12 -33.10 23.95 -10.91
CA ILE A 12 -32.17 23.38 -9.93
C ILE A 12 -32.77 23.40 -8.52
N LYS A 13 -33.44 24.51 -8.14
CA LYS A 13 -34.11 24.59 -6.84
C LYS A 13 -35.25 23.57 -6.71
N ALA A 14 -35.96 23.27 -7.80
CA ALA A 14 -37.01 22.26 -7.82
C ALA A 14 -36.48 20.84 -7.64
N LEU A 15 -35.26 20.54 -8.09
CA LEU A 15 -34.60 19.25 -7.89
C LEU A 15 -34.18 19.01 -6.43
N GLY A 16 -34.05 20.06 -5.61
CA GLY A 16 -33.80 19.94 -4.18
C GLY A 16 -32.59 19.06 -3.84
N ASP A 17 -32.84 18.00 -3.06
CA ASP A 17 -31.82 17.05 -2.62
C ASP A 17 -31.32 16.09 -3.70
N GLU A 18 -31.91 16.09 -4.90
CA GLU A 18 -31.40 15.28 -6.02
C GLU A 18 -30.08 15.84 -6.56
N VAL A 19 -29.75 17.09 -6.26
CA VAL A 19 -28.54 17.76 -6.75
C VAL A 19 -27.60 18.09 -5.60
N VAL A 20 -26.31 17.85 -5.80
CA VAL A 20 -25.24 18.31 -4.91
C VAL A 20 -24.60 19.54 -5.51
N ARG A 21 -24.50 20.60 -4.70
CA ARG A 21 -23.83 21.85 -5.07
C ARG A 21 -22.36 21.76 -4.66
N ILE A 22 -21.46 22.06 -5.60
CA ILE A 22 -20.02 22.10 -5.41
C ILE A 22 -19.55 23.54 -5.64
N GLY A 23 -18.70 24.08 -4.77
CA GLY A 23 -18.14 25.43 -4.91
C GLY A 23 -19.10 26.57 -4.52
N SER A 24 -18.63 27.80 -4.72
CA SER A 24 -19.32 29.02 -4.30
C SER A 24 -19.16 30.16 -5.32
N GLY A 25 -20.12 31.09 -5.36
CA GLY A 25 -20.08 32.22 -6.28
C GLY A 25 -20.05 31.80 -7.77
N PRO A 26 -19.12 32.32 -8.59
CA PRO A 26 -19.04 31.98 -10.02
C PRO A 26 -18.57 30.56 -10.32
N SER A 27 -17.94 29.86 -9.37
CA SER A 27 -17.40 28.50 -9.55
C SER A 27 -18.36 27.40 -9.10
N ILE A 28 -19.66 27.73 -8.94
CA ILE A 28 -20.66 26.74 -8.55
C ILE A 28 -20.87 25.74 -9.68
N HIS A 29 -20.73 24.47 -9.34
CA HIS A 29 -21.13 23.34 -10.16
C HIS A 29 -22.24 22.58 -9.46
N TYR A 30 -23.09 21.94 -10.24
CA TYR A 30 -24.20 21.13 -9.77
C TYR A 30 -24.05 19.74 -10.37
N VAL A 31 -24.05 18.72 -9.53
CA VAL A 31 -23.98 17.32 -9.95
C VAL A 31 -25.21 16.59 -9.43
N LEU A 32 -25.74 15.66 -10.23
CA LEU A 32 -26.91 14.87 -9.87
C LEU A 32 -26.46 13.72 -8.97
N ARG A 33 -27.19 13.46 -7.87
CA ARG A 33 -26.98 12.28 -7.04
C ARG A 33 -27.31 11.02 -7.82
N ASP A 34 -26.52 9.98 -7.64
CA ASP A 34 -26.81 8.66 -8.18
C ASP A 34 -27.42 7.77 -7.10
N THR A 35 -28.73 7.53 -7.19
CA THR A 35 -29.48 6.69 -6.26
C THR A 35 -29.49 5.21 -6.63
N HIS A 36 -28.90 4.82 -7.77
CA HIS A 36 -28.95 3.46 -8.30
C HIS A 36 -27.76 2.58 -7.87
N ARG A 37 -26.76 3.15 -7.18
CA ARG A 37 -25.53 2.44 -6.75
C ARG A 37 -25.68 1.59 -5.49
N GLY A 38 -26.87 1.53 -4.91
CA GLY A 38 -27.18 0.73 -3.72
C GLY A 38 -26.94 1.43 -2.38
N PHE A 39 -26.50 2.69 -2.39
CA PHE A 39 -26.47 3.57 -1.21
C PHE A 39 -26.64 5.03 -1.63
N SER A 40 -27.25 5.86 -0.78
CA SER A 40 -27.52 7.29 -1.08
C SER A 40 -26.40 8.22 -0.63
N SER A 41 -25.78 7.91 0.50
CA SER A 41 -24.57 8.54 1.01
C SER A 41 -23.97 7.67 2.10
N ALA A 42 -22.68 7.80 2.34
CA ALA A 42 -21.98 7.10 3.42
C ALA A 42 -21.22 8.10 4.29
N PRO A 43 -21.39 8.12 5.62
CA PRO A 43 -20.52 8.92 6.47
C PRO A 43 -19.08 8.41 6.37
N VAL A 44 -18.12 9.32 6.41
CA VAL A 44 -16.69 9.02 6.42
C VAL A 44 -16.12 9.50 7.74
N TYR A 45 -15.41 8.61 8.42
CA TYR A 45 -14.72 8.90 9.66
C TYR A 45 -13.22 8.71 9.51
N ARG A 46 -12.46 9.43 10.31
CA ARG A 46 -11.03 9.26 10.52
C ARG A 46 -10.78 8.75 11.92
N ILE A 47 -9.92 7.75 12.05
CA ILE A 47 -9.33 7.34 13.31
C ILE A 47 -8.05 8.16 13.54
N THR A 48 -7.93 8.79 14.71
CA THR A 48 -6.72 9.55 15.07
C THR A 48 -5.59 8.64 15.54
N GLU A 49 -4.41 9.21 15.76
CA GLU A 49 -3.28 8.47 16.35
C GLU A 49 -3.57 7.98 17.78
N GLU A 50 -4.50 8.62 18.47
CA GLU A 50 -4.97 8.24 19.81
C GLU A 50 -6.15 7.26 19.78
N GLY A 51 -6.53 6.77 18.59
CA GLY A 51 -7.64 5.82 18.42
C GLY A 51 -9.03 6.43 18.54
N GLN A 52 -9.18 7.74 18.35
CA GLN A 52 -10.47 8.42 18.44
C GLN A 52 -11.16 8.54 17.08
N VAL A 53 -12.48 8.34 17.05
CA VAL A 53 -13.29 8.51 15.84
C VAL A 53 -13.60 9.99 15.63
N LYS A 54 -13.23 10.55 14.49
CA LYS A 54 -13.60 11.91 14.06
C LYS A 54 -14.40 11.86 12.76
N SER A 55 -15.56 12.50 12.73
CA SER A 55 -16.34 12.66 11.50
C SER A 55 -15.59 13.57 10.51
N LEU A 56 -15.50 13.15 9.25
CA LEU A 56 -14.97 13.96 8.14
C LEU A 56 -16.06 14.52 7.24
N GLY A 57 -17.22 13.86 7.17
CA GLY A 57 -18.31 14.26 6.30
C GLY A 57 -19.05 13.08 5.70
N LYS A 58 -19.61 13.27 4.50
CA LYS A 58 -20.37 12.25 3.76
C LYS A 58 -19.83 12.09 2.35
N LEU A 59 -19.64 10.86 1.92
CA LEU A 59 -19.38 10.48 0.54
C LEU A 59 -20.70 10.22 -0.17
N ILE A 60 -20.95 10.94 -1.26
CA ILE A 60 -22.21 10.92 -2.01
C ILE A 60 -21.91 10.45 -3.44
N PRO A 61 -22.49 9.33 -3.91
CA PRO A 61 -22.37 8.92 -5.31
C PRO A 61 -23.11 9.89 -6.24
N VAL A 62 -22.52 10.20 -7.40
CA VAL A 62 -23.06 11.17 -8.37
C VAL A 62 -22.98 10.65 -9.80
N TYR A 63 -23.85 11.15 -10.68
CA TYR A 63 -23.97 10.75 -12.09
C TYR A 63 -23.00 11.51 -13.02
N PRO A 64 -22.50 10.90 -14.12
CA PRO A 64 -22.67 9.48 -14.51
C PRO A 64 -21.82 8.54 -13.64
N ASP A 65 -20.62 8.98 -13.30
CA ASP A 65 -19.62 8.29 -12.49
C ASP A 65 -19.11 9.23 -11.39
N GLY A 66 -18.41 8.68 -10.38
CA GLY A 66 -17.74 9.50 -9.37
C GLY A 66 -18.51 9.75 -8.07
N PHE A 67 -17.93 10.62 -7.24
CA PHE A 67 -18.41 10.90 -5.88
C PHE A 67 -18.18 12.36 -5.50
N VAL A 68 -19.03 12.87 -4.59
CA VAL A 68 -18.79 14.11 -3.86
C VAL A 68 -18.52 13.80 -2.39
N MET A 69 -17.37 14.25 -1.89
CA MET A 69 -17.11 14.32 -0.46
C MET A 69 -17.62 15.65 0.09
N ALA A 70 -18.75 15.62 0.80
CA ALA A 70 -19.31 16.76 1.52
C ALA A 70 -18.75 16.78 2.95
N GLN A 71 -17.76 17.65 3.19
CA GLN A 71 -17.02 17.74 4.44
C GLN A 71 -17.80 18.46 5.55
N THR A 72 -17.42 18.25 6.81
CA THR A 72 -18.07 18.88 7.97
C THR A 72 -17.93 20.40 8.03
N ASP A 73 -16.96 20.97 7.31
CA ASP A 73 -16.74 22.42 7.16
C ASP A 73 -17.51 23.03 5.97
N ASN A 74 -18.40 22.24 5.35
CA ASN A 74 -19.21 22.58 4.17
C ASN A 74 -18.43 22.70 2.85
N VAL A 75 -17.17 22.25 2.80
CA VAL A 75 -16.46 22.08 1.54
C VAL A 75 -16.98 20.82 0.82
N CYS A 76 -17.28 20.94 -0.47
CA CYS A 76 -17.66 19.81 -1.31
C CYS A 76 -16.57 19.58 -2.36
N LEU A 77 -16.00 18.37 -2.37
CA LEU A 77 -14.95 17.97 -3.30
C LEU A 77 -15.49 16.89 -4.23
N HIS A 78 -15.43 17.14 -5.54
CA HIS A 78 -15.83 16.18 -6.56
C HIS A 78 -14.63 15.32 -7.00
N SER A 79 -14.90 14.03 -7.24
CA SER A 79 -13.96 13.10 -7.87
C SER A 79 -14.68 12.34 -8.97
N ASP A 80 -14.06 12.23 -10.15
CA ASP A 80 -14.66 11.57 -11.32
C ASP A 80 -14.80 10.05 -11.16
N GLY A 81 -14.07 9.47 -10.21
CA GLY A 81 -14.13 8.07 -9.80
C GLY A 81 -13.90 7.94 -8.29
N LEU A 82 -13.41 6.78 -7.85
CA LEU A 82 -13.04 6.54 -6.45
C LEU A 82 -12.05 7.62 -6.00
N PRO A 83 -12.35 8.38 -4.92
CA PRO A 83 -11.43 9.39 -4.42
C PRO A 83 -10.05 8.78 -4.14
N TRP A 84 -8.98 9.44 -4.60
CA TRP A 84 -7.62 8.92 -4.53
C TRP A 84 -7.17 8.54 -3.11
N TRP A 85 -7.71 9.21 -2.08
CA TRP A 85 -7.43 8.93 -0.66
C TRP A 85 -8.16 7.67 -0.13
N LEU A 86 -9.01 7.03 -0.94
CA LEU A 86 -9.58 5.69 -0.70
C LEU A 86 -8.90 4.61 -1.55
N PHE A 87 -8.02 4.97 -2.47
CA PHE A 87 -7.52 4.07 -3.49
C PHE A 87 -6.79 2.86 -2.91
N ASP A 88 -6.00 3.06 -1.84
CA ASP A 88 -5.26 1.98 -1.19
C ASP A 88 -6.11 1.10 -0.27
N MET A 89 -7.34 1.52 0.05
CA MET A 89 -8.29 0.73 0.85
C MET A 89 -8.95 -0.39 0.06
N ARG A 90 -8.85 -0.36 -1.28
CA ARG A 90 -9.36 -1.38 -2.19
C ARG A 90 -8.86 -2.78 -1.78
N PRO A 91 -9.74 -3.78 -1.66
CA PRO A 91 -9.31 -5.17 -1.61
C PRO A 91 -8.49 -5.50 -2.86
N GLN A 92 -7.24 -5.91 -2.68
CA GLN A 92 -6.32 -6.23 -3.77
C GLN A 92 -5.25 -7.21 -3.32
N GLY A 93 -4.55 -7.82 -4.27
CA GLY A 93 -3.47 -8.76 -4.00
C GLY A 93 -3.95 -10.03 -3.28
N TYR A 94 -3.07 -10.62 -2.48
CA TYR A 94 -3.31 -11.90 -1.81
C TYR A 94 -4.55 -11.86 -0.90
N LEU A 95 -4.60 -10.90 0.04
CA LEU A 95 -5.72 -10.75 0.97
C LEU A 95 -7.00 -10.30 0.26
N GLY A 96 -6.89 -9.44 -0.75
CA GLY A 96 -8.05 -9.02 -1.54
C GLY A 96 -8.71 -10.17 -2.31
N ARG A 97 -7.93 -11.09 -2.87
CA ARG A 97 -8.47 -12.28 -3.55
C ARG A 97 -9.11 -13.26 -2.57
N ALA A 98 -8.50 -13.47 -1.39
CA ALA A 98 -9.13 -14.26 -0.33
C ALA A 98 -10.48 -13.65 0.08
N TYR A 99 -10.54 -12.32 0.23
CA TYR A 99 -11.78 -11.60 0.51
C TYR A 99 -12.84 -11.79 -0.58
N ALA A 100 -12.47 -11.58 -1.84
CA ALA A 100 -13.42 -11.73 -2.94
C ALA A 100 -13.95 -13.16 -3.03
N SER A 101 -13.08 -14.16 -2.89
CA SER A 101 -13.49 -15.58 -2.84
C SER A 101 -14.53 -15.84 -1.74
N ARG A 102 -14.38 -15.22 -0.58
CA ARG A 102 -15.26 -15.44 0.58
C ARG A 102 -16.58 -14.70 0.51
N PHE A 103 -16.58 -13.47 0.00
CA PHE A 103 -17.70 -12.52 0.17
C PHE A 103 -18.29 -11.98 -1.13
N SER A 104 -17.65 -12.17 -2.30
CA SER A 104 -18.14 -11.55 -3.54
C SER A 104 -19.56 -12.01 -3.91
N SER A 105 -19.86 -13.30 -3.73
CA SER A 105 -21.21 -13.82 -4.01
C SER A 105 -22.29 -13.25 -3.09
N GLU A 106 -21.98 -13.04 -1.82
CA GLU A 106 -22.91 -12.45 -0.84
C GLU A 106 -23.18 -10.98 -1.15
N LEU A 107 -22.14 -10.25 -1.54
CA LEU A 107 -22.19 -8.81 -1.82
C LEU A 107 -22.61 -8.48 -3.27
N GLY A 108 -22.85 -9.50 -4.11
CA GLY A 108 -23.15 -9.32 -5.53
C GLY A 108 -22.01 -8.68 -6.33
N LEU A 109 -20.77 -8.97 -5.95
CA LEU A 109 -19.55 -8.43 -6.55
C LEU A 109 -18.92 -9.44 -7.54
N PRO A 110 -18.15 -8.96 -8.54
CA PRO A 110 -17.35 -9.85 -9.38
C PRO A 110 -16.37 -10.71 -8.54
N PRO A 111 -16.06 -11.94 -8.96
CA PRO A 111 -15.19 -12.84 -8.18
C PRO A 111 -13.72 -12.40 -8.15
N ASN A 112 -13.24 -11.68 -9.17
CA ASN A 112 -11.89 -11.14 -9.18
C ASN A 112 -11.91 -9.66 -8.75
N PRO A 113 -11.24 -9.28 -7.65
CA PRO A 113 -11.21 -7.89 -7.17
C PRO A 113 -10.52 -6.93 -8.14
N ASP A 114 -9.66 -7.41 -9.04
CA ASP A 114 -9.04 -6.57 -10.07
C ASP A 114 -10.04 -6.03 -11.10
N ASN A 115 -11.23 -6.65 -11.19
CA ASN A 115 -12.31 -6.25 -12.10
C ASN A 115 -13.39 -5.39 -11.42
N TRP A 116 -13.20 -5.02 -10.16
CA TRP A 116 -14.21 -4.26 -9.42
C TRP A 116 -14.27 -2.81 -9.90
N SER A 117 -15.49 -2.32 -10.07
CA SER A 117 -15.73 -0.89 -10.27
C SER A 117 -15.53 -0.11 -8.97
N ASP A 118 -15.44 1.21 -9.05
CA ASP A 118 -15.35 2.08 -7.87
C ASP A 118 -16.56 1.90 -6.93
N THR A 119 -17.74 1.61 -7.50
CA THR A 119 -18.95 1.30 -6.73
C THR A 119 -18.83 -0.02 -5.98
N ASP A 120 -18.25 -1.05 -6.61
CA ASP A 120 -18.00 -2.36 -6.00
C ASP A 120 -17.02 -2.24 -4.82
N VAL A 121 -15.98 -1.42 -4.97
CA VAL A 121 -15.05 -1.10 -3.89
C VAL A 121 -15.76 -0.46 -2.71
N ILE A 122 -16.59 0.56 -2.94
CA ILE A 122 -17.33 1.21 -1.83
C ILE A 122 -18.31 0.24 -1.19
N ARG A 123 -18.98 -0.63 -1.96
CA ARG A 123 -19.88 -1.66 -1.40
C ARG A 123 -19.13 -2.62 -0.48
N ALA A 124 -17.94 -3.08 -0.89
CA ALA A 124 -17.08 -3.93 -0.06
C ALA A 124 -16.61 -3.22 1.22
N LEU A 125 -16.23 -1.94 1.12
CA LEU A 125 -15.79 -1.14 2.27
C LEU A 125 -16.93 -0.80 3.24
N LEU A 126 -18.15 -0.60 2.74
CA LEU A 126 -19.34 -0.41 3.59
C LEU A 126 -19.65 -1.65 4.42
N ALA A 127 -19.51 -2.85 3.82
CA ALA A 127 -19.77 -4.11 4.51
C ALA A 127 -18.64 -4.49 5.48
N HIS A 128 -17.38 -4.37 5.05
CA HIS A 128 -16.23 -4.99 5.73
C HIS A 128 -14.98 -4.09 5.81
N GLY A 129 -15.12 -2.76 5.75
CA GLY A 129 -14.01 -1.80 5.75
C GLY A 129 -13.46 -1.37 7.11
N HIS A 130 -13.81 -2.06 8.21
CA HIS A 130 -13.43 -1.65 9.57
C HIS A 130 -11.92 -1.72 9.86
N ASP A 131 -11.18 -2.59 9.18
CA ASP A 131 -9.71 -2.73 9.33
C ASP A 131 -8.95 -2.58 8.01
N ALA A 132 -9.44 -1.71 7.13
CA ALA A 132 -8.73 -1.35 5.90
C ALA A 132 -7.39 -0.63 6.18
N VAL A 133 -6.56 -0.53 5.15
CA VAL A 133 -5.30 0.24 5.16
C VAL A 133 -5.58 1.72 5.46
N GLY A 134 -4.66 2.37 6.17
CA GLY A 134 -4.78 3.79 6.52
C GLY A 134 -5.71 4.01 7.72
N ASN A 135 -6.35 5.18 7.79
CA ASN A 135 -7.08 5.63 8.97
C ASN A 135 -8.55 5.99 8.74
N LEU A 136 -9.14 5.59 7.62
CA LEU A 136 -10.52 5.94 7.29
C LEU A 136 -11.48 4.78 7.52
N LEU A 137 -12.71 5.13 7.89
CA LEU A 137 -13.85 4.23 7.98
C LEU A 137 -14.98 4.80 7.11
N ILE A 138 -15.61 3.94 6.33
CA ILE A 138 -16.75 4.32 5.47
C ILE A 138 -18.00 3.62 5.99
N GLY A 139 -19.02 4.41 6.31
CA GLY A 139 -20.30 3.91 6.82
C GLY A 139 -20.35 3.73 8.34
N GLU A 140 -21.58 3.72 8.86
CA GLU A 140 -21.84 3.53 10.29
C GLU A 140 -21.41 2.13 10.76
N GLN A 141 -21.52 1.10 9.92
CA GLN A 141 -21.15 -0.26 10.28
C GLN A 141 -19.66 -0.38 10.62
N ALA A 142 -18.79 0.18 9.78
CA ALA A 142 -17.35 0.18 10.02
C ALA A 142 -17.00 0.96 11.30
N ARG A 143 -17.69 2.08 11.55
CA ARG A 143 -17.55 2.90 12.76
C ARG A 143 -18.01 2.18 14.02
N ASN A 144 -19.17 1.54 14.00
CA ASN A 144 -19.69 0.80 15.15
C ASN A 144 -18.79 -0.40 15.47
N HIS A 145 -18.34 -1.14 14.45
CA HIS A 145 -17.39 -2.23 14.64
C HIS A 145 -16.10 -1.74 15.33
N PHE A 146 -15.53 -0.62 14.89
CA PHE A 146 -14.34 -0.06 15.52
C PHE A 146 -14.57 0.36 16.99
N VAL A 147 -15.76 0.86 17.32
CA VAL A 147 -16.09 1.27 18.71
C VAL A 147 -16.32 0.06 19.61
N GLU A 148 -16.91 -1.00 19.07
CA GLU A 148 -17.28 -2.20 19.82
C GLU A 148 -16.16 -3.26 19.86
N MET A 149 -15.16 -3.15 18.99
CA MET A 149 -14.09 -4.15 18.94
C MET A 149 -13.29 -4.16 20.26
N PRO A 150 -12.91 -5.34 20.75
CA PRO A 150 -12.02 -5.43 21.91
C PRO A 150 -10.65 -4.86 21.55
N SER A 151 -9.93 -4.40 22.58
CA SER A 151 -8.51 -4.09 22.43
C SER A 151 -7.76 -5.31 21.88
N PRO A 152 -6.84 -5.14 20.92
CA PRO A 152 -6.08 -6.25 20.39
C PRO A 152 -5.21 -6.89 21.48
N VAL A 153 -5.04 -8.20 21.40
CA VAL A 153 -4.26 -8.99 22.34
C VAL A 153 -3.05 -9.57 21.61
N ALA A 154 -1.88 -9.49 22.25
CA ALA A 154 -0.65 -10.05 21.70
C ALA A 154 -0.77 -11.57 21.57
N VAL A 155 -0.46 -12.09 20.39
CA VAL A 155 -0.49 -13.53 20.11
C VAL A 155 0.83 -14.19 20.49
N ASP A 156 0.78 -15.47 20.88
CA ASP A 156 1.96 -16.31 20.91
C ASP A 156 2.33 -16.71 19.47
N ARG A 157 3.46 -16.20 18.99
CA ARG A 157 3.92 -16.38 17.61
C ARG A 157 4.09 -17.85 17.24
N ALA A 158 4.64 -18.67 18.13
CA ALA A 158 4.99 -20.06 17.82
C ALA A 158 3.74 -20.90 17.51
N THR A 159 2.62 -20.60 18.18
CA THR A 159 1.34 -21.26 17.93
C THR A 159 0.50 -20.53 16.89
N ALA A 160 0.42 -19.20 16.97
CA ALA A 160 -0.52 -18.42 16.18
C ALA A 160 -0.08 -18.26 14.72
N TYR A 161 1.21 -18.13 14.42
CA TYR A 161 1.67 -17.84 13.05
C TYR A 161 1.38 -19.00 12.09
N PRO A 162 1.69 -20.27 12.43
CA PRO A 162 1.29 -21.40 11.59
C PRO A 162 -0.24 -21.48 11.41
N SER A 163 -1.01 -21.29 12.49
CA SER A 163 -2.48 -21.36 12.43
C SER A 163 -3.08 -20.25 11.56
N LEU A 164 -2.61 -19.01 11.69
CA LEU A 164 -3.07 -17.88 10.88
C LEU A 164 -2.67 -18.05 9.41
N ALA A 165 -1.45 -18.49 9.12
CA ALA A 165 -1.02 -18.78 7.76
C ALA A 165 -1.87 -19.88 7.11
N GLN A 166 -2.20 -20.94 7.85
CA GLN A 166 -3.09 -21.99 7.39
C GLN A 166 -4.50 -21.45 7.11
N ALA A 167 -5.07 -20.68 8.04
CA ALA A 167 -6.39 -20.06 7.91
C ALA A 167 -6.47 -19.19 6.65
N VAL A 168 -5.51 -18.29 6.42
CA VAL A 168 -5.52 -17.42 5.23
C VAL A 168 -5.34 -18.21 3.95
N SER A 169 -4.48 -19.24 3.97
CA SER A 169 -4.28 -20.13 2.82
C SER A 169 -5.54 -20.93 2.48
N ALA A 170 -6.38 -21.23 3.47
CA ALA A 170 -7.69 -21.87 3.28
C ALA A 170 -8.80 -20.89 2.86
N GLY A 171 -8.49 -19.60 2.71
CA GLY A 171 -9.44 -18.56 2.33
C GLY A 171 -10.21 -17.95 3.51
N GLU A 172 -9.79 -18.22 4.75
CA GLU A 172 -10.28 -17.49 5.92
C GLU A 172 -9.64 -16.10 5.99
N LEU A 173 -10.34 -15.13 6.57
CA LEU A 173 -9.86 -13.77 6.69
C LEU A 173 -9.62 -13.42 8.16
N PRO A 174 -8.38 -13.51 8.66
CA PRO A 174 -8.06 -13.13 10.04
C PRO A 174 -7.97 -11.61 10.26
N GLY A 175 -8.43 -10.80 9.30
CA GLY A 175 -8.46 -9.34 9.39
C GLY A 175 -7.46 -8.62 8.48
N SER A 176 -7.75 -7.35 8.25
CA SER A 176 -7.11 -6.37 7.36
C SER A 176 -6.97 -6.70 5.87
N SER A 177 -7.03 -5.66 5.03
CA SER A 177 -6.91 -5.74 3.57
C SER A 177 -5.57 -5.19 3.07
N ALA A 178 -4.45 -5.52 3.73
CA ALA A 178 -3.13 -5.09 3.28
C ALA A 178 -2.83 -5.60 1.86
N GLY A 179 -2.36 -4.70 0.98
CA GLY A 179 -2.10 -5.01 -0.44
C GLY A 179 -0.87 -5.89 -0.67
N GLY A 180 -0.63 -6.26 -1.93
CA GLY A 180 0.53 -7.03 -2.40
C GLY A 180 0.26 -8.52 -2.62
N GLU A 181 1.11 -9.16 -3.44
CA GLU A 181 0.87 -10.51 -3.96
C GLU A 181 1.39 -11.64 -3.06
N GLN A 182 2.33 -11.32 -2.17
CA GLN A 182 2.95 -12.33 -1.31
C GLN A 182 1.98 -12.77 -0.19
N PRO A 183 1.94 -14.07 0.17
CA PRO A 183 1.16 -14.55 1.29
C PRO A 183 1.48 -13.82 2.59
N LYS A 184 0.44 -13.31 3.24
CA LYS A 184 0.55 -12.50 4.45
C LYS A 184 -0.72 -12.53 5.29
N PHE A 185 -0.61 -12.16 6.55
CA PHE A 185 -1.71 -11.83 7.44
C PHE A 185 -1.34 -10.66 8.36
N CYS A 186 -2.34 -10.04 8.98
CA CYS A 186 -2.13 -9.03 10.02
C CYS A 186 -2.42 -9.63 11.39
N THR A 187 -1.69 -9.22 12.42
CA THR A 187 -1.96 -9.60 13.80
C THR A 187 -1.36 -8.58 14.78
N TYR A 188 -1.48 -8.84 16.07
CA TYR A 188 -0.94 -8.01 17.13
C TYR A 188 0.03 -8.81 18.00
N THR A 189 1.19 -8.24 18.31
CA THR A 189 2.22 -8.82 19.18
C THR A 189 2.57 -7.83 20.29
N GLU A 190 3.51 -8.17 21.17
CA GLU A 190 4.04 -7.21 22.16
C GLU A 190 4.73 -6.00 21.51
N ARG A 191 5.11 -6.11 20.22
CA ARG A 191 5.64 -5.00 19.41
C ARG A 191 4.54 -4.14 18.78
N GLY A 192 3.27 -4.52 18.94
CA GLY A 192 2.11 -3.81 18.41
C GLY A 192 1.52 -4.47 17.16
N HIS A 193 0.94 -3.66 16.28
CA HIS A 193 0.36 -4.12 15.03
C HIS A 193 1.44 -4.52 14.03
N VAL A 194 1.34 -5.73 13.48
CA VAL A 194 2.31 -6.27 12.52
C VAL A 194 1.61 -6.85 11.29
N ILE A 195 2.31 -6.79 10.16
CA ILE A 195 2.06 -7.62 8.97
C ILE A 195 3.10 -8.73 8.99
N VAL A 196 2.63 -9.97 8.87
CA VAL A 196 3.50 -11.15 8.81
C VAL A 196 3.40 -11.75 7.42
N LYS A 197 4.50 -11.72 6.68
CA LYS A 197 4.64 -12.44 5.40
C LYS A 197 5.11 -13.85 5.67
N PHE A 198 4.65 -14.83 4.89
CA PHE A 198 5.02 -16.21 5.12
C PHE A 198 5.24 -17.00 3.82
N THR A 199 5.98 -18.10 3.92
CA THR A 199 6.20 -19.04 2.80
C THR A 199 5.20 -20.18 2.82
N ALA A 200 5.02 -20.85 1.69
CA ALA A 200 4.35 -22.15 1.68
C ALA A 200 5.10 -23.17 2.56
N PRO A 201 4.41 -24.17 3.14
CA PRO A 201 5.01 -25.18 4.00
C PRO A 201 5.76 -26.25 3.21
N ASP A 202 5.56 -26.33 1.90
CA ASP A 202 6.17 -27.36 1.06
C ASP A 202 7.69 -27.32 1.13
N ASP A 203 8.29 -28.51 1.22
CA ASP A 203 9.74 -28.67 1.10
C ASP A 203 10.12 -28.91 -0.37
N ASN A 204 10.19 -27.80 -1.12
CA ASN A 204 10.59 -27.81 -2.52
C ASN A 204 11.47 -26.59 -2.84
N PRO A 205 12.20 -26.59 -3.97
CA PRO A 205 13.14 -25.52 -4.31
C PRO A 205 12.49 -24.13 -4.46
N VAL A 206 11.22 -24.05 -4.83
CA VAL A 206 10.48 -22.78 -4.97
C VAL A 206 10.17 -22.21 -3.58
N SER A 207 9.62 -23.02 -2.68
CA SER A 207 9.35 -22.62 -1.29
C SER A 207 10.64 -22.27 -0.55
N GLU A 208 11.71 -23.04 -0.75
CA GLU A 208 13.04 -22.74 -0.22
C GLU A 208 13.55 -21.37 -0.69
N ARG A 209 13.44 -21.08 -2.00
CA ARG A 209 13.81 -19.77 -2.54
C ARG A 209 13.00 -18.64 -1.92
N TRP A 210 11.71 -18.83 -1.65
CA TRP A 210 10.91 -17.83 -0.95
C TRP A 210 11.33 -17.65 0.52
N ARG A 211 11.78 -18.70 1.20
CA ARG A 211 12.35 -18.59 2.56
C ARG A 211 13.63 -17.75 2.53
N ASP A 212 14.48 -17.95 1.53
CA ASP A 212 15.67 -17.13 1.35
C ASP A 212 15.32 -15.68 1.02
N LEU A 213 14.33 -15.43 0.16
CA LEU A 213 13.90 -14.07 -0.20
C LEU A 213 13.31 -13.30 0.98
N LEU A 214 12.54 -13.96 1.87
CA LEU A 214 12.06 -13.32 3.11
C LEU A 214 13.22 -12.97 4.06
N LEU A 215 14.24 -13.82 4.14
CA LEU A 215 15.44 -13.51 4.92
C LEU A 215 16.24 -12.36 4.29
N ALA A 216 16.35 -12.33 2.96
CA ALA A 216 16.98 -11.23 2.25
C ALA A 216 16.22 -9.91 2.46
N GLU A 217 14.88 -9.93 2.48
CA GLU A 217 14.08 -8.76 2.80
C GLU A 217 14.36 -8.26 4.23
N HIS A 218 14.37 -9.15 5.22
CA HIS A 218 14.74 -8.79 6.60
C HIS A 218 16.08 -8.05 6.68
N LEU A 219 17.12 -8.60 6.04
CA LEU A 219 18.46 -8.01 6.04
C LEU A 219 18.52 -6.68 5.27
N ALA A 220 17.79 -6.55 4.16
CA ALA A 220 17.72 -5.31 3.41
C ALA A 220 17.00 -4.21 4.21
N LEU A 221 15.90 -4.56 4.88
CA LEU A 221 15.16 -3.66 5.76
C LEU A 221 15.98 -3.25 6.98
N SER A 222 16.76 -4.16 7.58
CA SER A 222 17.65 -3.79 8.70
C SER A 222 18.73 -2.80 8.28
N VAL A 223 19.28 -2.93 7.06
CA VAL A 223 20.25 -1.97 6.49
C VAL A 223 19.63 -0.58 6.28
N LEU A 224 18.33 -0.53 5.98
CA LEU A 224 17.55 0.69 5.84
C LEU A 224 16.99 1.22 7.17
N GLY A 225 17.29 0.57 8.29
CA GLY A 225 16.86 0.99 9.63
C GLY A 225 15.43 0.60 10.00
N VAL A 226 14.82 -0.35 9.29
CA VAL A 226 13.49 -0.88 9.60
C VAL A 226 13.62 -2.16 10.41
N GLU A 227 13.11 -2.14 11.64
CA GLU A 227 13.20 -3.27 12.58
C GLU A 227 12.17 -4.36 12.27
N THR A 228 12.65 -5.49 11.74
CA THR A 228 11.82 -6.66 11.41
C THR A 228 12.35 -7.91 12.13
N GLU A 229 11.54 -8.96 12.23
CA GLU A 229 11.94 -10.24 12.81
C GLU A 229 11.62 -11.41 11.89
N VAL A 230 12.45 -12.46 11.94
CA VAL A 230 12.27 -13.68 11.13
C VAL A 230 12.15 -14.91 12.02
N PHE A 231 11.03 -15.61 11.89
CA PHE A 231 10.73 -16.84 12.60
C PHE A 231 10.63 -18.01 11.64
N ASP A 232 11.03 -19.20 12.10
CA ASP A 232 10.90 -20.44 11.35
C ASP A 232 10.06 -21.42 12.19
N PHE A 233 8.84 -21.74 11.73
CA PHE A 233 7.90 -22.63 12.42
C PHE A 233 7.33 -23.63 11.42
N GLY A 234 7.31 -24.92 11.75
CA GLY A 234 6.65 -25.95 10.93
C GLY A 234 7.12 -26.04 9.48
N GLY A 235 8.41 -25.74 9.20
CA GLY A 235 8.96 -25.74 7.83
C GLY A 235 8.65 -24.46 7.01
N GLN A 236 7.89 -23.53 7.57
CA GLN A 236 7.63 -22.22 7.00
C GLN A 236 8.54 -21.16 7.61
N ARG A 237 8.84 -20.12 6.82
CA ARG A 237 9.46 -18.89 7.31
C ARG A 237 8.45 -17.77 7.36
N PHE A 238 8.52 -16.99 8.42
CA PHE A 238 7.68 -15.83 8.69
C PHE A 238 8.55 -14.59 8.83
N LEU A 239 8.23 -13.52 8.11
CA LEU A 239 8.81 -12.20 8.26
C LEU A 239 7.79 -11.27 8.90
N GLU A 240 8.05 -10.88 10.13
CA GLU A 240 7.24 -9.94 10.90
C GLU A 240 7.71 -8.50 10.65
N ILE A 241 6.78 -7.67 10.20
CA ILE A 241 7.01 -6.28 9.81
C ILE A 241 6.05 -5.38 10.59
N PRO A 242 6.54 -4.38 11.35
CA PRO A 242 5.67 -3.42 12.02
C PRO A 242 4.79 -2.65 11.02
N ARG A 243 3.50 -2.48 11.37
CA ARG A 243 2.60 -1.63 10.59
C ARG A 243 2.83 -0.17 10.92
N PHE A 244 3.25 0.61 9.92
CA PHE A 244 3.46 2.04 10.08
C PHE A 244 2.18 2.89 9.95
N ASP A 245 1.06 2.30 9.52
CA ASP A 245 -0.27 2.95 9.47
C ASP A 245 -1.10 2.73 10.75
N ARG A 246 -0.47 2.23 11.82
CA ARG A 246 -1.06 1.95 13.13
C ARG A 246 -0.23 2.60 14.25
N THR A 247 -0.88 3.06 15.31
CA THR A 247 -0.25 3.65 16.49
C THR A 247 -0.91 3.16 17.77
N GLY A 248 -0.12 2.61 18.70
CA GLY A 248 -0.67 1.98 19.90
C GLY A 248 -1.68 0.86 19.56
N PRO A 249 -2.63 0.56 20.46
CA PRO A 249 -3.63 -0.49 20.22
C PRO A 249 -4.70 -0.13 19.18
N LEU A 250 -5.14 1.14 19.13
CA LEU A 250 -6.32 1.56 18.35
C LEU A 250 -6.07 2.71 17.37
N GLY A 251 -4.93 3.39 17.48
CA GLY A 251 -4.61 4.54 16.66
C GLY A 251 -4.23 4.19 15.23
N ARG A 252 -4.48 5.12 14.30
CA ARG A 252 -4.19 4.93 12.87
C ARG A 252 -3.65 6.20 12.22
N LYS A 253 -2.86 6.03 11.16
CA LYS A 253 -2.34 7.10 10.30
C LYS A 253 -2.90 6.98 8.88
N GLY A 254 -3.07 8.11 8.20
CA GLY A 254 -3.41 8.10 6.77
C GLY A 254 -2.27 7.49 5.98
N LEU A 255 -2.58 6.74 4.93
CA LEU A 255 -1.60 6.10 4.06
C LEU A 255 -2.00 6.36 2.60
N PHE A 256 -1.02 6.75 1.80
CA PHE A 256 -1.17 6.98 0.37
C PHE A 256 0.00 6.33 -0.37
N SER A 257 -0.24 5.35 -1.23
CA SER A 257 0.80 4.83 -2.11
C SER A 257 1.24 5.90 -3.11
N LEU A 258 2.47 5.79 -3.61
CA LEU A 258 2.91 6.61 -4.74
C LEU A 258 1.90 6.44 -5.89
N ARG A 259 1.39 5.22 -6.09
CA ARG A 259 0.33 4.90 -7.06
C ARG A 259 -0.88 5.83 -6.99
N ALA A 260 -1.42 6.02 -5.78
CA ALA A 260 -2.54 6.92 -5.57
C ALA A 260 -2.17 8.38 -5.84
N LEU A 261 -1.00 8.81 -5.35
CA LEU A 261 -0.55 10.20 -5.49
C LEU A 261 -0.17 10.56 -6.93
N GLU A 262 0.48 9.67 -7.69
CA GLU A 262 0.83 9.99 -9.07
C GLU A 262 -0.39 10.05 -9.97
N ALA A 263 -1.37 9.16 -9.76
CA ALA A 263 -2.60 9.15 -10.54
C ALA A 263 -3.37 10.48 -10.38
N GLU A 264 -3.38 11.03 -9.17
CA GLU A 264 -4.10 12.26 -8.85
C GLU A 264 -3.33 13.55 -9.20
N PHE A 265 -2.04 13.65 -8.84
CA PHE A 265 -1.32 14.95 -8.90
C PHE A 265 -0.33 15.07 -10.07
N VAL A 266 0.04 13.96 -10.72
CA VAL A 266 1.15 13.97 -11.69
C VAL A 266 0.74 13.46 -13.07
N GLY A 267 0.01 12.36 -13.17
CA GLY A 267 -0.44 11.77 -14.43
C GLY A 267 0.68 11.16 -15.29
N ARG A 268 1.82 10.74 -14.71
CA ARG A 268 2.99 10.18 -15.44
C ARG A 268 3.34 8.75 -14.99
N ALA A 269 2.39 7.83 -15.09
CA ALA A 269 2.47 6.44 -14.59
C ALA A 269 3.59 5.55 -15.17
N ARG A 270 4.46 6.05 -16.06
CA ARG A 270 5.63 5.32 -16.57
C ARG A 270 6.95 5.78 -15.97
N GLU A 271 6.93 6.87 -15.20
CA GLU A 271 8.12 7.45 -14.60
C GLU A 271 8.56 6.70 -13.33
N SER A 272 9.85 6.78 -13.02
CA SER A 272 10.43 6.18 -11.82
C SER A 272 10.05 6.94 -10.54
N TRP A 273 10.21 6.30 -9.38
CA TRP A 273 9.85 6.93 -8.09
C TRP A 273 10.53 8.28 -7.88
N PRO A 274 11.85 8.45 -8.11
CA PRO A 274 12.52 9.74 -7.87
C PRO A 274 11.95 10.88 -8.72
N VAL A 275 11.57 10.60 -9.97
CA VAL A 275 10.97 11.60 -10.87
C VAL A 275 9.60 12.02 -10.36
N LEU A 276 8.75 11.06 -9.99
CA LEU A 276 7.41 11.33 -9.49
C LEU A 276 7.42 12.06 -8.14
N VAL A 277 8.26 11.63 -7.20
CA VAL A 277 8.36 12.25 -5.88
C VAL A 277 8.94 13.66 -5.95
N ASN A 278 9.89 13.92 -6.85
CA ASN A 278 10.38 15.28 -7.10
C ASN A 278 9.26 16.21 -7.61
N GLU A 279 8.37 15.71 -8.47
CA GLU A 279 7.20 16.48 -8.92
C GLU A 279 6.21 16.74 -7.78
N LEU A 280 5.89 15.71 -7.00
CA LEU A 280 5.00 15.83 -5.84
C LEU A 280 5.53 16.83 -4.80
N ALA A 281 6.85 16.86 -4.58
CA ALA A 281 7.49 17.80 -3.66
C ALA A 281 7.40 19.24 -4.18
N LYS A 282 7.62 19.49 -5.47
CA LYS A 282 7.45 20.81 -6.10
C LYS A 282 6.02 21.35 -5.96
N GLN A 283 5.03 20.46 -5.98
CA GLN A 283 3.63 20.81 -5.77
C GLN A 283 3.23 20.93 -4.30
N GLY A 284 4.15 20.71 -3.35
CA GLY A 284 3.88 20.73 -1.91
C GLY A 284 3.02 19.56 -1.42
N CYS A 285 2.92 18.48 -2.19
CA CYS A 285 2.16 17.29 -1.80
C CYS A 285 2.88 16.43 -0.76
N VAL A 286 4.20 16.30 -0.91
CA VAL A 286 5.07 15.55 0.00
C VAL A 286 6.17 16.46 0.53
N HIS A 287 6.76 16.11 1.67
CA HIS A 287 7.88 16.86 2.21
C HIS A 287 9.12 16.79 1.28
N GLN A 288 9.91 17.85 1.25
CA GLN A 288 11.06 17.97 0.34
C GLN A 288 12.17 16.94 0.63
N ASP A 289 12.31 16.52 1.89
CA ASP A 289 13.27 15.48 2.32
C ASP A 289 12.90 14.07 1.79
N ALA A 290 11.63 13.85 1.43
CA ALA A 290 11.19 12.62 0.79
C ALA A 290 11.88 12.38 -0.57
N VAL A 291 12.34 13.43 -1.26
CA VAL A 291 13.03 13.33 -2.56
C VAL A 291 14.36 12.60 -2.41
N ALA A 292 15.19 13.01 -1.44
CA ALA A 292 16.49 12.39 -1.20
C ALA A 292 16.32 10.94 -0.72
N SER A 293 15.37 10.72 0.20
CA SER A 293 15.08 9.40 0.75
C SER A 293 14.55 8.43 -0.33
N THR A 294 13.64 8.88 -1.19
CA THR A 294 13.12 8.07 -2.30
C THR A 294 14.21 7.73 -3.32
N SER A 295 15.07 8.70 -3.67
CA SER A 295 16.21 8.47 -4.56
C SER A 295 17.15 7.40 -4.00
N ARG A 296 17.45 7.46 -2.69
CA ARG A 296 18.27 6.45 -2.01
C ARG A 296 17.61 5.07 -2.01
N LEU A 297 16.31 4.98 -1.73
CA LEU A 297 15.56 3.71 -1.75
C LEU A 297 15.55 3.08 -3.14
N TRP A 298 15.28 3.87 -4.18
CA TRP A 298 15.30 3.40 -5.56
C TRP A 298 16.69 2.90 -5.97
N ALA A 299 17.73 3.69 -5.70
CA ALA A 299 19.11 3.30 -6.00
C ALA A 299 19.51 2.02 -5.26
N PHE A 300 19.19 1.91 -3.96
CA PHE A 300 19.45 0.72 -3.17
C PHE A 300 18.72 -0.51 -3.74
N GLY A 301 17.43 -0.39 -4.07
CA GLY A 301 16.65 -1.45 -4.68
C GLY A 301 17.25 -1.94 -6.00
N MET A 302 17.67 -1.03 -6.89
CA MET A 302 18.37 -1.39 -8.13
C MET A 302 19.67 -2.15 -7.87
N LEU A 303 20.44 -1.73 -6.86
CA LEU A 303 21.74 -2.31 -6.53
C LEU A 303 21.63 -3.68 -5.87
N ILE A 304 20.54 -3.97 -5.15
CA ILE A 304 20.30 -5.31 -4.61
C ILE A 304 19.57 -6.23 -5.61
N GLY A 305 19.26 -5.76 -6.82
CA GLY A 305 18.55 -6.55 -7.82
C GLY A 305 17.04 -6.68 -7.56
N ASN A 306 16.43 -5.68 -6.90
CA ASN A 306 14.99 -5.57 -6.79
C ASN A 306 14.37 -5.18 -8.12
N THR A 307 13.68 -6.12 -8.77
CA THR A 307 13.00 -5.91 -10.04
C THR A 307 11.50 -5.59 -9.88
N ASP A 308 11.00 -5.42 -8.65
CA ASP A 308 9.58 -5.19 -8.36
C ASP A 308 9.34 -3.85 -7.63
N MET A 309 9.99 -2.77 -8.07
CA MET A 309 9.77 -1.42 -7.51
C MET A 309 8.60 -0.69 -8.20
N ARG A 310 7.40 -1.27 -8.11
CA ARG A 310 6.15 -0.67 -8.62
C ARG A 310 5.71 0.52 -7.76
N HIS A 311 4.91 1.45 -8.30
CA HIS A 311 4.41 2.61 -7.53
C HIS A 311 3.59 2.25 -6.28
N GLY A 312 3.06 1.03 -6.21
CA GLY A 312 2.40 0.51 -5.02
C GLY A 312 3.34 0.15 -3.86
N ASN A 313 4.67 0.11 -4.09
CA ASN A 313 5.68 -0.31 -3.10
C ASN A 313 6.45 0.88 -2.50
N LEU A 314 5.95 2.10 -2.72
CA LEU A 314 6.36 3.31 -2.01
C LEU A 314 5.10 3.96 -1.45
N SER A 315 5.15 4.47 -0.23
CA SER A 315 3.98 5.12 0.38
C SER A 315 4.37 6.33 1.20
N PHE A 316 3.37 7.14 1.48
CA PHE A 316 3.42 8.31 2.30
C PHE A 316 2.39 8.20 3.40
N ILE A 317 2.67 8.79 4.55
CA ILE A 317 1.78 8.81 5.70
C ILE A 317 1.44 10.23 6.12
N SER A 318 0.31 10.39 6.79
CA SER A 318 -0.09 11.69 7.33
C SER A 318 -1.10 11.57 8.47
N SER A 319 -0.94 12.47 9.43
CA SER A 319 -1.87 12.66 10.54
C SER A 319 -2.61 14.01 10.48
N HIS A 320 -2.04 14.98 9.75
CA HIS A 320 -2.49 16.38 9.76
C HIS A 320 -2.75 16.97 8.37
N GLY A 321 -2.70 16.17 7.30
CA GLY A 321 -2.85 16.65 5.92
C GLY A 321 -1.49 16.82 5.23
N ARG A 322 -1.47 17.60 4.14
CA ARG A 322 -0.24 17.86 3.38
C ARG A 322 0.66 18.87 4.11
N PRO A 323 1.98 18.84 3.84
CA PRO A 323 2.68 17.83 3.04
C PRO A 323 2.75 16.46 3.74
N TYR A 324 2.85 15.38 2.96
CA TYR A 324 2.90 14.01 3.48
C TYR A 324 4.34 13.53 3.72
N ASP A 325 4.53 12.77 4.79
CA ASP A 325 5.82 12.17 5.15
C ASP A 325 6.05 10.88 4.37
N LEU A 326 7.30 10.60 3.98
CA LEU A 326 7.63 9.31 3.40
C LEU A 326 7.47 8.19 4.44
N ALA A 327 6.77 7.12 4.08
CA ALA A 327 6.63 5.95 4.96
C ALA A 327 7.95 5.18 5.09
N PRO A 328 8.15 4.41 6.17
CA PRO A 328 9.25 3.46 6.27
C PRO A 328 9.32 2.50 5.06
N ALA A 329 10.51 2.06 4.72
CA ALA A 329 10.71 1.12 3.61
C ALA A 329 10.04 -0.23 3.87
N TYR A 330 9.49 -0.84 2.83
CA TYR A 330 8.92 -2.19 2.81
C TYR A 330 9.08 -2.79 1.40
N ASP A 331 8.88 -4.10 1.24
CA ASP A 331 9.00 -4.79 -0.07
C ASP A 331 10.37 -4.54 -0.76
N MET A 332 11.43 -4.44 0.05
CA MET A 332 12.79 -4.20 -0.45
C MET A 332 13.62 -5.48 -0.38
N LEU A 333 13.68 -6.22 -1.49
CA LEU A 333 14.33 -7.53 -1.57
C LEU A 333 14.80 -7.83 -3.01
N PRO A 334 15.74 -8.78 -3.21
CA PRO A 334 16.33 -9.05 -4.52
C PRO A 334 15.39 -9.87 -5.43
N MET A 335 14.27 -9.27 -5.84
CA MET A 335 13.21 -9.92 -6.63
C MET A 335 13.67 -10.46 -7.99
N GLY A 336 14.85 -10.08 -8.48
CA GLY A 336 15.47 -10.72 -9.63
C GLY A 336 15.70 -12.24 -9.45
N PHE A 337 15.79 -12.71 -8.20
CA PHE A 337 15.92 -14.13 -7.85
C PHE A 337 14.60 -14.84 -7.52
N ALA A 338 13.46 -14.14 -7.62
CA ALA A 338 12.15 -14.73 -7.41
C ALA A 338 11.87 -15.84 -8.44
N PRO A 339 11.29 -16.98 -8.02
CA PRO A 339 10.87 -18.02 -8.94
C PRO A 339 9.92 -17.46 -10.00
N LYS A 340 10.05 -17.91 -11.26
CA LYS A 340 9.10 -17.56 -12.32
C LYS A 340 7.77 -18.28 -12.10
N SER A 341 6.70 -17.83 -12.78
CA SER A 341 5.37 -18.44 -12.65
C SER A 341 5.33 -19.94 -12.98
N GLY A 342 6.26 -20.44 -13.80
CA GLY A 342 6.43 -21.87 -14.08
C GLY A 342 7.32 -22.64 -13.08
N GLY A 343 7.72 -22.01 -11.96
CA GLY A 343 8.59 -22.61 -10.94
C GLY A 343 10.09 -22.55 -11.24
N ALA A 344 10.50 -22.01 -12.40
CA ALA A 344 11.91 -21.91 -12.76
C ALA A 344 12.67 -20.97 -11.81
N LEU A 345 13.76 -21.47 -11.25
CA LEU A 345 14.67 -20.71 -10.38
C LEU A 345 15.61 -19.83 -11.20
N VAL A 346 15.84 -18.62 -10.72
CA VAL A 346 16.74 -17.64 -11.35
C VAL A 346 17.90 -17.33 -10.44
N ASN A 347 19.12 -17.48 -10.97
CA ASN A 347 20.37 -17.22 -10.27
C ASN A 347 21.21 -16.18 -11.01
N THR A 348 20.57 -15.28 -11.74
CA THR A 348 21.22 -14.22 -12.52
C THR A 348 20.50 -12.90 -12.31
N LEU A 349 21.25 -11.81 -12.37
CA LEU A 349 20.70 -10.45 -12.36
C LEU A 349 21.08 -9.77 -13.66
N ARG A 350 20.19 -8.88 -14.12
CA ARG A 350 20.51 -7.95 -15.20
C ARG A 350 21.35 -6.81 -14.62
N PRO A 351 22.27 -6.23 -15.39
CA PRO A 351 23.03 -5.06 -14.95
C PRO A 351 22.15 -3.94 -14.39
N ALA A 352 22.59 -3.32 -13.30
CA ALA A 352 21.90 -2.16 -12.74
C ALA A 352 21.86 -1.01 -13.76
N THR A 353 20.67 -0.42 -13.91
CA THR A 353 20.44 0.81 -14.67
C THR A 353 20.50 2.00 -13.73
N LEU A 354 21.47 2.88 -13.95
CA LEU A 354 21.57 4.17 -13.27
C LEU A 354 20.67 5.16 -14.02
N ILE A 355 19.86 5.92 -13.29
CA ILE A 355 18.96 6.92 -13.86
C ILE A 355 19.47 8.32 -13.52
N ASP A 356 19.36 9.24 -14.49
CA ASP A 356 19.86 10.62 -14.38
C ASP A 356 19.12 11.45 -13.32
N ALA A 357 17.91 11.01 -12.93
CA ALA A 357 17.13 11.66 -11.89
C ALA A 357 17.74 11.53 -10.48
N ILE A 358 18.77 10.70 -10.30
CA ILE A 358 19.46 10.48 -9.02
C ILE A 358 20.88 11.02 -9.12
N ALA A 359 21.26 11.89 -8.18
CA ALA A 359 22.59 12.45 -8.09
C ALA A 359 23.68 11.38 -7.84
N GLY A 360 24.91 11.66 -8.30
CA GLY A 360 26.06 10.79 -8.13
C GLY A 360 26.31 10.43 -6.67
N GLU A 361 26.22 11.39 -5.75
CA GLU A 361 26.42 11.16 -4.31
C GLU A 361 25.40 10.16 -3.75
N THR A 362 24.13 10.24 -4.18
CA THR A 362 23.08 9.31 -3.75
C THR A 362 23.34 7.88 -4.24
N TRP A 363 23.88 7.72 -5.45
CA TRP A 363 24.32 6.41 -5.93
C TRP A 363 25.49 5.84 -5.11
N HIS A 364 26.45 6.68 -4.71
CA HIS A 364 27.55 6.28 -3.84
C HIS A 364 27.05 5.85 -2.45
N GLU A 365 26.13 6.61 -1.85
CA GLU A 365 25.49 6.25 -0.58
C GLU A 365 24.72 4.91 -0.67
N ALA A 366 23.92 4.76 -1.72
CA ALA A 366 23.15 3.54 -1.96
C ALA A 366 24.04 2.32 -2.22
N LEU A 367 25.20 2.51 -2.88
CA LEU A 367 26.20 1.46 -3.05
C LEU A 367 26.78 1.03 -1.70
N ALA A 368 27.13 1.97 -0.82
CA ALA A 368 27.61 1.63 0.52
C ALA A 368 26.56 0.83 1.32
N LEU A 369 25.26 1.18 1.18
CA LEU A 369 24.16 0.40 1.76
C LEU A 369 24.08 -1.02 1.15
N ALA A 370 24.14 -1.13 -0.17
CA ALA A 370 24.05 -2.41 -0.87
C ALA A 370 25.24 -3.34 -0.55
N GLU A 371 26.43 -2.80 -0.34
CA GLU A 371 27.60 -3.54 0.13
C GLU A 371 27.43 -4.07 1.57
N ARG A 372 26.82 -3.26 2.45
CA ARG A 372 26.46 -3.72 3.80
C ARG A 372 25.43 -4.85 3.74
N PHE A 373 24.40 -4.71 2.91
CA PHE A 373 23.43 -5.78 2.68
C PHE A 373 24.10 -7.06 2.18
N TYR A 374 24.95 -6.97 1.16
CA TYR A 374 25.67 -8.14 0.65
C TYR A 374 26.55 -8.81 1.71
N THR A 375 27.24 -8.01 2.52
CA THR A 375 28.10 -8.52 3.62
C THR A 375 27.28 -9.27 4.67
N LEU A 376 26.15 -8.69 5.10
CA LEU A 376 25.22 -9.35 6.01
C LEU A 376 24.65 -10.63 5.40
N ALA A 377 24.24 -10.61 4.14
CA ALA A 377 23.67 -11.76 3.46
C ALA A 377 24.70 -12.91 3.33
N SER A 378 25.93 -12.59 2.94
CA SER A 378 27.00 -13.57 2.73
C SER A 378 27.54 -14.18 4.03
N SER A 379 27.39 -13.47 5.15
CA SER A 379 27.78 -13.96 6.48
C SER A 379 26.63 -14.65 7.21
N CYS A 380 25.41 -14.62 6.68
CA CYS A 380 24.25 -15.19 7.31
C CYS A 380 24.15 -16.70 7.02
N GLY A 381 24.37 -17.53 8.04
CA GLY A 381 24.24 -19.00 7.94
C GLY A 381 22.81 -19.52 7.83
N ARG A 382 21.79 -18.66 7.70
CA ARG A 382 20.35 -19.05 7.63
C ARG A 382 19.80 -19.15 6.21
N PHE A 383 20.61 -18.83 5.20
CA PHE A 383 20.27 -19.05 3.79
C PHE A 383 20.46 -20.53 3.43
N SER A 384 19.65 -21.01 2.49
CA SER A 384 19.83 -22.34 1.90
C SER A 384 21.13 -22.42 1.08
N SER A 385 21.65 -23.63 0.92
CA SER A 385 22.79 -23.88 0.01
C SER A 385 22.45 -23.51 -1.45
N ASN A 386 21.19 -23.65 -1.84
CA ASN A 386 20.68 -23.28 -3.17
C ASN A 386 20.57 -21.76 -3.40
N PHE A 387 20.83 -20.94 -2.38
CA PHE A 387 20.95 -19.50 -2.50
C PHE A 387 22.38 -19.02 -2.77
N ALA A 388 23.40 -19.86 -2.58
CA ALA A 388 24.80 -19.48 -2.82
C ALA A 388 25.05 -18.96 -4.25
N PRO A 389 24.46 -19.55 -5.33
CA PRO A 389 24.57 -18.98 -6.67
C PRO A 389 23.96 -17.58 -6.81
N CYS A 390 22.91 -17.26 -6.05
CA CYS A 390 22.31 -15.93 -6.02
C CYS A 390 23.23 -14.91 -5.36
N LEU A 391 23.89 -15.28 -4.26
CA LEU A 391 24.89 -14.42 -3.63
C LEU A 391 26.07 -14.16 -4.59
N ALA A 392 26.56 -15.18 -5.29
CA ALA A 392 27.59 -15.00 -6.31
C ALA A 392 27.15 -14.04 -7.43
N ALA A 393 25.92 -14.20 -7.94
CA ALA A 393 25.36 -13.31 -8.95
C ALA A 393 25.17 -11.87 -8.43
N LEU A 394 24.75 -11.70 -7.18
CA LEU A 394 24.63 -10.40 -6.52
C LEU A 394 25.99 -9.72 -6.37
N ARG A 395 27.05 -10.46 -6.04
CA ARG A 395 28.41 -9.93 -5.98
C ARG A 395 28.85 -9.38 -7.34
N SER A 396 28.71 -10.17 -8.40
CA SER A 396 29.05 -9.73 -9.76
C SER A 396 28.24 -8.51 -10.21
N HIS A 397 26.94 -8.49 -9.88
CA HIS A 397 26.05 -7.36 -10.15
C HIS A 397 26.53 -6.07 -9.46
N LEU A 398 26.88 -6.16 -8.18
CA LEU A 398 27.41 -5.02 -7.41
C LEU A 398 28.79 -4.56 -7.90
N ASP A 399 29.66 -5.49 -8.33
CA ASP A 399 30.97 -5.13 -8.88
C ASP A 399 30.84 -4.37 -10.20
N GLU A 400 29.93 -4.78 -11.08
CA GLU A 400 29.62 -4.04 -12.30
C GLU A 400 29.01 -2.67 -11.97
N ALA A 401 28.06 -2.62 -11.02
CA ALA A 401 27.44 -1.37 -10.60
C ALA A 401 28.45 -0.40 -10.01
N ARG A 402 29.41 -0.88 -9.19
CA ARG A 402 30.50 -0.07 -8.63
C ARG A 402 31.31 0.63 -9.70
N LEU A 403 31.65 -0.06 -10.80
CA LEU A 403 32.40 0.54 -11.92
C LEU A 403 31.60 1.63 -12.64
N LYS A 404 30.27 1.53 -12.66
CA LYS A 404 29.39 2.56 -13.22
C LYS A 404 29.27 3.75 -12.27
N VAL A 405 29.01 3.49 -10.99
CA VAL A 405 28.88 4.52 -9.95
C VAL A 405 30.17 5.34 -9.81
N SER A 406 31.35 4.70 -9.89
CA SER A 406 32.64 5.41 -9.80
C SER A 406 32.91 6.39 -10.95
N ARG A 407 32.08 6.38 -12.00
CA ARG A 407 32.15 7.32 -13.13
C ARG A 407 31.15 8.46 -13.00
N LEU A 408 30.27 8.43 -12.00
CA LEU A 408 29.40 9.54 -11.67
C LEU A 408 30.23 10.59 -10.92
N GLY A 409 30.20 11.81 -11.44
CA GLY A 409 30.88 12.97 -10.86
C GLY A 409 30.13 13.62 -9.71
#